data_AF-A0A4P7H4S8-F1
#
_entry.id   AF-A0A4P7H4S8-F1
#
_cell.length_a   1.000
_cell.length_b   1.000
_cell.length_c   1.000
_cell.angle_alpha   90.00
_cell.angle_beta   90.00
_cell.angle_gamma   90.00
#
_symmetry.space_group_name_H-M   'P 1'
#
loop_
_entity.id
_entity.type
_entity.pdbx_description
1 polymer ?
#
loop_
_entity_poly.entity_id
_entity_poly.type
_entity_poly.pdbx_seq_one_letter_code
_entity_poly.pdbx_strand_id
1 'polypeptide(L)' 'MALDHAVRSVPRLAGFSAWRPGISGIPYLSGDEPHAVVVVLIHDPRDARVRSATLVATPDPAAPTDPEPSLR' A
#
# COMPACT_ATOMS: atom_id res chain seq x y z
N MET A 1 8.92 -15.28 -7.90
CA MET A 1 7.64 -15.95 -8.22
C MET A 1 6.58 -14.91 -8.61
N ALA A 2 5.40 -15.31 -9.11
CA ALA A 2 4.36 -14.41 -9.60
C ALA A 2 3.94 -13.34 -8.58
N LEU A 3 3.86 -13.70 -7.29
CA LEU A 3 3.54 -12.76 -6.21
C LEU A 3 4.58 -11.65 -6.09
N ASP A 4 5.88 -11.99 -6.12
CA ASP A 4 6.95 -11.00 -6.00
C ASP A 4 6.96 -10.03 -7.18
N HIS A 5 6.59 -10.52 -8.38
CA HIS A 5 6.46 -9.66 -9.56
C HIS A 5 5.28 -8.70 -9.43
N ALA A 6 4.12 -9.20 -8.98
CA ALA A 6 2.93 -8.37 -8.76
C ALA A 6 3.19 -7.29 -7.68
N VAL A 7 3.83 -7.66 -6.57
CA VAL A 7 4.24 -6.73 -5.50
C VAL A 7 5.14 -5.61 -6.03
N ARG A 8 6.14 -5.93 -6.87
CA ARG A 8 7.03 -4.93 -7.46
C ARG A 8 6.36 -4.04 -8.52
N SER A 9 5.21 -4.44 -9.02
CA SER A 9 4.49 -3.72 -10.08
C SER A 9 3.40 -2.81 -9.54
N VAL A 10 3.17 -2.79 -8.21
CA VAL A 10 2.19 -1.90 -7.60
C VAL A 10 2.65 -0.45 -7.80
N PRO A 11 1.83 0.42 -8.43
CA PRO A 11 2.21 1.80 -8.69
C PRO A 11 2.35 2.59 -7.39
N ARG A 12 3.24 3.57 -7.37
CA ARG A 12 3.33 4.52 -6.26
C ARG A 12 2.10 5.42 -6.23
N LEU A 13 1.67 5.79 -5.03
CA LEU A 13 0.61 6.77 -4.81
C LEU A 13 1.25 8.13 -4.51
N ALA A 14 0.76 9.18 -5.17
CA ALA A 14 1.17 10.55 -4.85
C ALA A 14 0.81 10.86 -3.39
N GLY A 15 1.71 11.55 -2.67
CA GLY A 15 1.51 11.83 -1.25
C GLY A 15 1.97 10.72 -0.30
N PHE A 16 2.41 9.57 -0.82
CA PHE A 16 2.82 8.42 -0.01
C PHE A 16 4.25 7.97 -0.33
N SER A 17 4.89 7.39 0.67
CA SER A 17 6.20 6.78 0.54
C SER A 17 6.17 5.51 -0.32
N ALA A 18 7.35 4.93 -0.59
CA ALA A 18 7.43 3.65 -1.31
C ALA A 18 6.79 2.51 -0.49
N TRP A 19 6.12 1.59 -1.19
CA TRP A 19 5.53 0.39 -0.61
C TRP A 19 6.53 -0.45 0.18
N ARG A 20 6.15 -0.84 1.39
CA ARG A 20 6.91 -1.77 2.25
C ARG A 20 6.02 -2.95 2.64
N PRO A 21 6.59 -4.14 2.92
CA PRO A 21 5.81 -5.27 3.44
C PRO A 21 5.07 -4.88 4.72
N GLY A 22 3.77 -5.14 4.76
CA GLY A 22 3.00 -5.04 5.98
C GLY A 22 3.46 -6.11 6.96
N ILE A 23 3.89 -5.71 8.14
CA ILE A 23 4.17 -6.63 9.25
C ILE A 23 3.01 -6.57 10.23
N SER A 24 2.68 -7.71 10.82
CA SER A 24 1.74 -7.81 11.93
C SER A 24 2.23 -6.93 13.10
N GLY A 25 1.40 -5.97 13.52
CA GLY A 25 1.70 -5.05 14.63
C GLY A 25 1.99 -3.59 14.24
N ILE A 26 1.92 -3.20 12.96
CA ILE A 26 2.03 -1.78 12.59
C ILE A 26 0.70 -1.04 12.82
N PRO A 27 0.74 0.20 13.34
CA PRO A 27 -0.42 1.06 13.65
C PRO A 27 -1.34 1.45 12.49
N TYR A 28 -1.12 1.01 11.24
CA TYR A 28 -2.09 1.30 10.17
C TYR A 28 -3.47 0.65 10.41
N LEU A 29 -3.57 -0.33 11.31
CA LEU A 29 -4.84 -0.92 11.74
C LEU A 29 -5.59 -0.09 12.78
N SER A 30 -4.92 0.82 13.51
CA SER A 30 -5.59 1.66 14.51
C SER A 30 -6.31 2.86 13.87
N GLY A 31 -5.90 3.25 12.65
CA GLY A 31 -6.51 4.36 11.92
C GLY A 31 -6.02 5.75 12.36
N ASP A 32 -5.09 5.83 13.31
CA ASP A 32 -4.61 7.11 13.86
C ASP A 32 -3.66 7.86 12.90
N GLU A 33 -3.01 7.15 11.97
CA GLU A 33 -2.17 7.73 10.94
C GLU A 33 -2.69 7.32 9.55
N PRO A 34 -2.80 8.27 8.59
CA PRO A 34 -3.34 7.99 7.27
C PRO A 34 -2.37 7.11 6.47
N HIS A 35 -2.55 5.79 6.50
CA HIS A 35 -1.74 4.86 5.73
C HIS A 35 -2.46 4.44 4.44
N ALA A 36 -1.71 4.31 3.34
CA ALA A 36 -2.19 3.58 2.18
C ALA A 36 -1.87 2.09 2.34
N VAL A 37 -2.84 1.23 2.04
CA VAL A 37 -2.69 -0.23 2.17
C VAL A 37 -3.13 -0.88 0.85
N VAL A 38 -2.33 -1.82 0.37
CA VAL A 38 -2.64 -2.66 -0.80
C VAL A 38 -2.51 -4.13 -0.40
N VAL A 39 -3.47 -4.95 -0.82
CA VAL A 39 -3.41 -6.40 -0.67
C VAL A 39 -3.33 -7.01 -2.07
N VAL A 40 -2.24 -7.74 -2.33
CA VAL A 40 -2.07 -8.51 -3.57
C VAL A 40 -2.49 -9.94 -3.28
N LEU A 41 -3.46 -10.45 -4.03
CA LEU A 41 -3.94 -11.83 -3.96
C LEU A 41 -3.70 -12.52 -5.30
N ILE A 42 -3.04 -13.66 -5.26
CA ILE A 42 -2.90 -14.54 -6.42
C ILE A 42 -3.57 -15.87 -6.09
N HIS A 43 -4.59 -16.17 -6.86
CA HIS A 43 -5.25 -17.47 -6.88
C HIS A 43 -5.00 -18.08 -8.27
N ASP A 44 -4.20 -19.14 -8.33
CA ASP A 44 -4.02 -19.91 -9.57
C ASP A 44 -4.96 -21.12 -9.49
N PRO A 45 -5.95 -21.29 -10.38
CA PRO A 45 -6.87 -22.44 -10.30
C PRO A 45 -6.17 -23.80 -10.45
N ARG A 46 -4.90 -23.83 -10.90
CA ARG A 46 -4.06 -25.04 -10.98
C ARG A 46 -3.29 -25.33 -9.69
N ASP A 47 -3.19 -24.34 -8.78
CA ASP A 47 -2.57 -24.46 -7.46
C ASP A 47 -3.61 -24.10 -6.40
N ALA A 48 -4.11 -25.08 -5.66
CA ALA A 48 -5.15 -24.87 -4.63
C ALA A 48 -4.75 -23.87 -3.52
N ARG A 49 -3.50 -23.41 -3.50
CA ARG A 49 -3.00 -22.42 -2.57
C ARG A 49 -3.30 -21.00 -3.05
N VAL A 50 -3.95 -20.23 -2.18
CA VAL A 50 -4.00 -18.77 -2.31
C VAL A 50 -2.69 -18.20 -1.75
N ARG A 51 -2.08 -17.29 -2.49
CA ARG A 51 -0.91 -16.53 -2.02
C ARG A 51 -1.28 -15.07 -1.89
N SER A 52 -0.84 -14.43 -0.82
CA SER A 52 -1.11 -13.03 -0.57
C SER A 52 0.10 -12.29 -0.05
N ALA A 53 0.12 -10.99 -0.28
CA ALA A 53 1.03 -10.05 0.35
C ALA A 53 0.28 -8.75 0.67
N THR A 54 0.54 -8.20 1.85
CA THR A 54 0.07 -6.87 2.23
C THR A 54 1.22 -5.89 2.10
N LEU A 55 0.96 -4.76 1.47
CA LEU A 55 1.90 -3.64 1.32
C LEU A 55 1.31 -2.41 1.98
N VAL A 56 2.19 -1.62 2.57
CA VAL A 56 1.85 -0.40 3.31
C VAL A 56 2.74 0.73 2.84
N ALA A 57 2.16 1.91 2.69
CA ALA A 57 2.88 3.16 2.49
C ALA A 57 2.38 4.20 3.50
N THR A 58 3.31 4.87 4.17
CA THR A 58 3.03 6.00 5.06
C THR A 58 2.89 7.27 4.23
N PRO A 59 2.21 8.32 4.74
CA PRO A 59 2.29 9.65 4.15
C PRO A 59 3.73 10.05 3.99
N ASP A 60 4.05 10.69 2.86
CA ASP A 60 5.32 11.36 2.69
C ASP A 60 5.21 12.78 3.29
N PRO A 61 5.91 13.09 4.40
CA PRO A 61 5.83 14.40 5.03
C PRO A 61 6.39 15.53 4.13
N ALA A 62 7.15 15.18 3.09
CA ALA A 62 7.66 16.14 2.11
C ALA A 62 6.76 16.27 0.87
N ALA A 63 5.69 15.48 0.76
CA ALA A 63 4.77 15.62 -0.34
C ALA A 63 4.01 16.93 -0.23
N PRO A 64 3.82 17.67 -1.34
CA PRO A 64 2.99 18.84 -1.34
C PRO A 64 1.59 18.43 -0.89
N THR A 65 1.14 18.97 0.24
CA THR A 65 -0.29 19.05 0.54
C THR A 65 -0.88 19.92 -0.57
N ASP A 66 -1.76 19.35 -1.38
CA ASP A 66 -2.50 20.11 -2.37
C ASP A 66 -3.11 21.32 -1.64
N PRO A 67 -2.78 22.57 -2.00
CA PRO A 67 -3.33 23.71 -1.31
C PRO A 67 -4.84 23.67 -1.52
N GLU A 68 -5.57 23.57 -0.42
CA GLU A 68 -7.02 23.68 -0.38
C GLU A 68 -7.44 24.87 -1.27
N PRO A 69 -8.31 24.67 -2.28
CA PRO A 69 -8.74 25.78 -3.12
C PRO A 69 -9.50 26.73 -2.20
N SER A 70 -8.84 27.83 -1.84
CA SER A 70 -9.46 28.91 -1.06
C SER A 70 -10.65 29.42 -1.87
N LEU A 71 -11.87 29.02 -1.48
CA LEU A 71 -13.09 29.62 -1.99
C LEU A 71 -13.04 31.11 -1.64
N ARG A 72 -12.85 31.93 -2.67
CA ARG A 72 -13.13 33.37 -2.62
C ARG A 72 -14.61 33.63 -2.81
#